data_AF-A0AA41T398-F1
#
_entry.id   AF-A0AA41T398-F1
#
_cell.length_a   1.000
_cell.length_b   1.000
_cell.length_c   1.000
_cell.angle_alpha   90.00
_cell.angle_beta   90.00
_cell.angle_gamma   90.00
#
_symmetry.space_group_name_H-M   'P 1'
#
loop_
_entity.id
_entity.type
_entity.pdbx_description
1 polymer ?
#
loop_
_entity_poly.entity_id
_entity_poly.type
_entity_poly.pdbx_seq_one_letter_code
_entity_poly.pdbx_strand_id
1 'polypeptide(L)'
;MAEFNCKYGGLIGFATHVHWKGKERPEFVHNYAPWWATHTLDWLKFGKKVLVVHFQDLKQDLFVQLGHMVRLLGVAVREHRLLCVESQKDGNIKSSGLLRLEYDPYMTHMWCSISAYIKKVDAALQGCNLTSVPDDFYPG
;
A
#
# COMPACT_ATOMS: atom_id res chain seq x y z
N MET A 1 13.43 11.15 3.37
CA MET A 1 12.36 10.82 2.39
C MET A 1 11.19 10.02 3.00
N ALA A 2 11.39 9.16 4.00
CA ALA A 2 10.27 8.53 4.74
C ALA A 2 9.43 9.54 5.56
N GLU A 3 10.04 10.63 6.00
CA GLU A 3 9.41 11.66 6.84
C GLU A 3 8.39 12.55 6.10
N PHE A 4 8.51 12.68 4.77
CA PHE A 4 7.54 13.42 3.96
C PHE A 4 6.22 12.66 3.81
N ASN A 5 6.29 11.32 3.74
CA ASN A 5 5.12 10.45 3.73
C ASN A 5 4.41 10.41 5.10
N CYS A 6 5.11 10.71 6.19
CA CYS A 6 4.51 10.87 7.53
C CYS A 6 3.68 12.15 7.67
N LYS A 7 4.00 13.23 6.95
CA LYS A 7 3.34 14.54 7.14
C LYS A 7 1.87 14.58 6.66
N TYR A 8 1.45 13.68 5.77
CA TYR A 8 0.08 13.64 5.23
C TYR A 8 -0.72 12.40 5.63
N GLY A 9 -0.06 11.32 6.10
CA GLY A 9 -0.72 10.08 6.54
C GLY A 9 -1.11 10.02 8.03
N GLY A 10 -0.97 11.13 8.76
CA GLY A 10 -1.12 11.21 10.21
C GLY A 10 -2.48 11.68 10.74
N LEU A 11 -3.50 11.85 9.88
CA LEU A 11 -4.86 12.04 10.37
C LEU A 11 -5.47 10.67 10.69
N ILE A 12 -5.53 10.37 11.98
CA ILE A 12 -6.31 9.27 12.55
C ILE A 12 -7.78 9.58 12.22
N GLY A 13 -8.29 9.02 11.13
CA GLY A 13 -9.69 9.13 10.77
C GLY A 13 -9.92 9.12 9.27
N PHE A 14 -10.91 8.34 8.85
CA PHE A 14 -11.53 8.52 7.55
C PHE A 14 -11.88 10.00 7.35
N ALA A 15 -11.67 10.51 6.14
CA ALA A 15 -12.19 11.84 5.80
C ALA A 15 -13.69 11.87 6.15
N THR A 16 -14.17 12.95 6.78
CA THR A 16 -15.59 13.03 7.13
C THR A 16 -16.43 13.02 5.86
N HIS A 17 -17.70 12.58 5.95
CA HIS A 17 -18.61 12.48 4.81
C HIS A 17 -18.70 13.77 3.95
N VAL A 18 -18.44 14.93 4.57
CA VAL A 18 -18.42 16.24 3.90
C VAL A 18 -17.25 16.36 2.91
N HIS A 19 -16.06 15.85 3.27
CA HIS A 19 -14.90 15.83 2.37
C HIS A 19 -15.07 14.84 1.20
N TRP A 20 -15.88 13.79 1.38
CA TRP A 20 -16.17 12.83 0.30
C TRP A 20 -17.11 13.37 -0.79
N LYS A 21 -17.88 14.43 -0.51
CA LYS A 21 -18.86 15.04 -1.43
C LYS A 21 -18.31 16.20 -2.27
N GLY A 22 -17.11 16.69 -1.98
CA GLY A 22 -16.49 17.83 -2.66
C GLY A 22 -15.69 17.49 -3.93
N LYS A 23 -15.21 18.52 -4.64
CA LYS A 23 -14.31 18.40 -5.81
C LYS A 23 -12.91 17.86 -5.47
N GLU A 24 -12.53 17.92 -4.19
CA GLU A 24 -11.23 17.49 -3.69
C GLU A 24 -10.96 16.00 -3.97
N ARG A 25 -11.99 15.17 -4.02
CA ARG A 25 -11.86 13.72 -4.17
C ARG A 25 -11.44 13.29 -5.59
N PRO A 26 -12.13 13.72 -6.68
CA PRO A 26 -11.63 13.53 -8.05
C PRO A 26 -10.22 14.09 -8.25
N GLU A 27 -9.92 15.27 -7.70
CA GLU A 27 -8.59 15.88 -7.77
C GLU A 27 -7.53 15.05 -7.04
N PHE A 28 -7.88 14.50 -5.87
CA PHE A 28 -7.00 13.60 -5.14
C PHE A 28 -6.64 12.37 -5.98
N VAL A 29 -7.63 11.68 -6.55
CA VAL A 29 -7.35 10.52 -7.40
C VAL A 29 -6.58 10.91 -8.65
N HIS A 30 -6.91 12.03 -9.28
CA HIS A 30 -6.22 12.54 -10.45
C HIS A 30 -4.73 12.81 -10.18
N ASN A 31 -4.38 13.32 -9.00
CA ASN A 31 -3.01 13.66 -8.65
C ASN A 31 -2.22 12.46 -8.08
N TYR A 32 -2.81 11.69 -7.16
CA TYR A 32 -2.08 10.69 -6.40
C TYR A 32 -2.03 9.31 -7.07
N ALA A 33 -3.05 8.92 -7.85
CA ALA A 33 -3.02 7.65 -8.58
C ALA A 33 -1.87 7.57 -9.59
N PRO A 34 -1.64 8.57 -10.48
CA PRO A 34 -0.47 8.53 -11.35
C PRO A 34 0.83 8.63 -10.58
N TRP A 35 0.87 9.41 -9.50
CA TRP A 35 2.08 9.57 -8.69
C TRP A 35 2.51 8.24 -8.04
N TRP A 36 1.56 7.49 -7.46
CA TRP A 36 1.78 6.15 -6.93
C TRP A 36 2.30 5.20 -8.01
N ALA A 37 1.67 5.20 -9.18
CA ALA A 37 2.05 4.33 -10.29
C ALA A 37 3.48 4.64 -10.77
N THR A 38 3.80 5.91 -11.02
CA THR A 38 5.13 6.34 -11.44
C THR A 38 6.18 6.00 -10.39
N HIS A 39 5.93 6.27 -9.10
CA HIS A 39 6.86 5.91 -8.03
C HIS A 39 7.13 4.40 -8.00
N THR A 40 6.09 3.59 -8.10
CA THR A 40 6.23 2.13 -8.08
C THR A 40 7.02 1.65 -9.29
N LEU A 41 6.70 2.14 -10.49
CA LEU A 41 7.41 1.80 -11.72
C LEU A 41 8.88 2.24 -11.68
N ASP A 42 9.19 3.40 -11.11
CA ASP A 42 10.56 3.88 -10.96
C ASP A 42 11.36 2.99 -10.02
N TRP A 43 10.78 2.54 -8.91
CA TRP A 43 11.41 1.54 -8.04
C TRP A 43 11.71 0.23 -8.75
N LEU A 44 10.78 -0.26 -9.58
CA LEU A 44 10.99 -1.48 -10.37
C LEU A 44 12.06 -1.31 -11.44
N LYS A 45 12.14 -0.12 -12.06
CA LYS A 45 13.08 0.15 -13.14
C LYS A 45 14.50 0.41 -12.64
N PHE A 46 14.65 1.16 -11.54
CA PHE A 46 15.93 1.66 -11.08
C PHE A 46 16.43 0.98 -9.80
N GLY A 47 15.58 0.21 -9.13
CA GLY A 47 15.95 -0.54 -7.94
C GLY A 47 16.85 -1.73 -8.26
N LYS A 48 18.02 -1.80 -7.60
CA LYS A 48 18.98 -2.91 -7.81
C LYS A 48 18.57 -4.21 -7.11
N LYS A 49 17.97 -4.10 -5.92
CA LYS A 49 17.47 -5.22 -5.11
C LYS A 49 16.14 -4.78 -4.50
N VAL A 50 15.05 -5.24 -5.08
CA VAL A 50 13.69 -4.85 -4.69
C VAL A 50 12.97 -6.09 -4.17
N LEU A 51 12.29 -5.93 -3.03
CA LEU A 51 11.31 -6.89 -2.53
C LEU A 51 9.96 -6.18 -2.54
N VAL A 52 8.97 -6.83 -3.11
CA VAL A 52 7.57 -6.38 -3.07
C VAL A 52 6.89 -7.11 -1.94
N VAL A 53 6.27 -6.35 -1.03
CA VAL A 53 5.47 -6.90 0.06
C VAL A 53 4.11 -6.22 0.03
N HIS A 54 3.05 -7.01 -0.15
CA HIS A 54 1.70 -6.47 -0.12
C HIS A 54 1.26 -6.24 1.33
N PHE A 55 0.56 -5.13 1.56
CA PHE A 55 0.11 -4.77 2.89
C PHE A 55 -0.84 -5.81 3.51
N GLN A 56 -1.65 -6.49 2.70
CA GLN A 56 -2.54 -7.55 3.19
C GLN A 56 -1.76 -8.77 3.69
N ASP A 57 -0.75 -9.22 2.95
CA ASP A 57 0.14 -10.31 3.39
C ASP A 57 0.83 -9.95 4.70
N LEU A 58 1.28 -8.69 4.83
CA LEU A 58 1.92 -8.19 6.05
C LEU A 58 0.98 -8.19 7.26
N LYS A 59 -0.31 -7.92 7.04
CA LYS A 59 -1.35 -7.99 8.08
C LYS A 59 -1.70 -9.43 8.44
N GLN A 60 -1.74 -10.32 7.45
CA GLN A 60 -2.14 -11.71 7.63
C GLN A 60 -1.04 -12.54 8.29
N ASP A 61 0.21 -12.35 7.89
CA ASP A 61 1.36 -13.09 8.39
C ASP A 61 2.60 -12.19 8.51
N LEU A 62 2.61 -11.39 9.59
CA LEU A 62 3.70 -10.47 9.87
C LEU A 62 5.03 -11.20 10.06
N PHE A 63 5.02 -12.34 10.75
CA PHE A 63 6.23 -13.08 11.07
C PHE A 63 6.97 -13.53 9.80
N VAL A 64 6.27 -14.15 8.86
CA VAL A 64 6.87 -14.64 7.60
C VAL A 64 7.33 -13.48 6.73
N GLN A 65 6.49 -12.46 6.55
CA GLN A 65 6.83 -11.31 5.72
C GLN A 65 8.03 -10.52 6.28
N LEU A 66 8.12 -10.35 7.60
CA LEU A 66 9.26 -9.70 8.23
C LEU A 66 10.54 -10.52 8.04
N GLY A 67 10.44 -11.86 8.07
CA GLY A 67 11.55 -12.75 7.74
C GLY A 67 12.09 -12.51 6.32
N HIS A 68 11.21 -12.36 5.32
CA HIS A 68 11.61 -12.03 3.95
C HIS A 68 12.31 -10.67 3.85
N MET A 69 11.77 -9.65 4.54
CA MET A 69 12.37 -8.32 4.58
C MET A 69 13.78 -8.34 5.19
N VAL A 70 13.96 -9.03 6.32
CA VAL A 70 15.26 -9.11 7.00
C VAL A 70 16.29 -9.87 6.16
N ARG A 71 15.87 -10.94 5.45
CA ARG A 71 16.73 -11.68 4.51
C ARG A 71 17.20 -10.80 3.36
N LEU A 72 16.32 -9.96 2.79
CA LEU A 72 16.69 -9.03 1.72
C LEU A 72 17.83 -8.08 2.15
N LEU A 73 17.78 -7.63 3.40
CA LEU A 73 18.81 -6.75 3.99
C LEU A 73 20.14 -7.47 4.25
N GLY A 74 20.23 -8.79 4.04
CA GLY A 74 21.45 -9.57 4.29
C GLY A 74 21.76 -9.79 5.77
N VAL A 75 20.76 -9.63 6.64
CA VAL A 75 20.90 -9.82 8.09
C VAL A 75 20.39 -11.21 8.48
N ALA A 76 21.09 -11.87 9.40
CA ALA A 76 20.66 -13.16 9.92
C ALA A 76 19.30 -13.03 10.62
N VAL A 77 18.32 -13.82 10.17
CA VAL A 77 16.99 -13.88 10.77
C VAL A 77 17.08 -14.55 12.14
N ARG A 78 16.64 -13.84 13.17
CA ARG A 78 16.56 -14.34 14.55
C ARG A 78 15.11 -14.44 14.97
N GLU A 79 14.59 -15.67 15.09
CA GLU A 79 13.17 -15.92 15.36
C GLU A 79 12.66 -15.19 16.61
N HIS A 80 13.42 -15.24 17.71
CA HIS A 80 13.05 -14.53 18.95
C HIS A 80 12.90 -13.01 18.76
N ARG A 81 13.63 -12.40 17.82
CA ARG A 81 13.50 -10.97 17.50
C ARG A 81 12.26 -10.71 16.65
N LEU A 82 11.94 -11.61 15.71
CA LEU A 82 10.72 -11.51 14.92
C LEU A 82 9.48 -11.65 15.81
N LEU A 83 9.45 -12.62 16.73
CA LEU A 83 8.37 -12.78 17.72
C LEU A 83 8.22 -11.55 18.63
N CYS A 84 9.34 -10.93 19.01
CA CYS A 84 9.32 -9.68 19.77
C CYS A 84 8.64 -8.55 18.99
N VAL A 85 8.88 -8.43 17.68
CA VAL A 85 8.21 -7.42 16.84
C VAL A 85 6.73 -7.76 16.68
N GLU A 86 6.39 -9.02 16.46
CA GLU A 86 5.00 -9.46 16.30
C GLU A 86 4.15 -9.19 17.56
N SER A 87 4.70 -9.48 18.74
CA SER A 87 4.06 -9.17 20.03
C SER A 87 3.95 -7.68 20.35
N GLN A 88 4.72 -6.82 19.66
CA GLN A 88 4.74 -5.37 19.86
C GLN A 88 4.42 -4.59 18.58
N LYS A 89 3.61 -5.17 17.70
CA LYS A 89 3.33 -4.62 16.36
C LYS A 89 2.40 -3.39 16.36
N ASP A 90 1.71 -3.14 17.47
CA ASP A 90 0.72 -2.06 17.55
C ASP A 90 1.39 -0.72 17.88
N GLY A 91 1.38 0.20 16.91
CA GLY A 91 1.90 1.56 17.05
C GLY A 91 0.86 2.62 17.41
N ASN A 92 1.32 3.87 17.52
CA ASN A 92 0.45 5.03 17.77
C ASN A 92 -0.46 5.35 16.58
N ILE A 93 -0.01 5.06 15.35
CA ILE A 93 -0.82 5.22 14.14
C ILE A 93 -1.66 3.96 13.98
N LYS A 94 -2.93 4.07 14.36
CA LYS A 94 -3.92 2.99 14.21
C LYS A 94 -4.81 3.33 13.02
N SER A 95 -4.81 2.48 12.00
CA SER A 95 -5.93 2.44 11.07
C SER A 95 -7.07 1.74 11.78
N SER A 96 -8.15 2.46 12.11
CA SER A 96 -9.38 1.83 12.59
C SER A 96 -9.92 0.99 11.45
N GLY A 97 -9.46 -0.25 11.32
CA GLY A 97 -9.70 -1.16 10.20
C GLY A 97 -11.16 -1.62 10.05
N LEU A 98 -12.11 -0.81 10.52
CA LEU A 98 -13.51 -1.14 10.73
C LEU A 98 -14.49 -0.15 10.11
N LEU A 99 -14.09 1.06 9.70
CA LEU A 99 -14.97 1.84 8.82
C LEU A 99 -14.73 1.39 7.38
N ARG A 100 -15.20 0.19 7.03
CA ARG A 100 -15.65 0.01 5.65
C ARG A 100 -16.71 1.09 5.46
N LEU A 101 -16.42 2.10 4.64
CA LEU A 101 -17.45 3.03 4.21
C LEU A 101 -18.63 2.17 3.74
N GLU A 102 -19.82 2.40 4.30
CA GLU A 102 -21.04 1.63 3.94
C GLU A 102 -21.36 1.75 2.45
N TYR A 103 -20.77 2.74 1.79
CA TYR A 103 -20.88 3.01 0.36
C TYR A 103 -19.50 3.15 -0.27
N ASP A 104 -19.42 2.85 -1.56
CA ASP A 104 -18.22 3.10 -2.35
C ASP A 104 -18.02 4.61 -2.54
N PRO A 105 -16.92 5.18 -2.02
CA PRO A 105 -16.68 6.61 -2.15
C PRO A 105 -16.20 7.00 -3.54
N TYR A 106 -15.94 6.09 -4.49
CA TYR A 106 -15.37 6.44 -5.80
C TYR A 106 -16.43 6.43 -6.92
N MET A 107 -16.29 7.35 -7.88
CA MET A 107 -17.11 7.34 -9.08
C MET A 107 -16.52 6.39 -10.13
N THR A 108 -17.34 5.92 -11.07
CA THR A 108 -16.91 5.01 -12.14
C THR A 108 -15.67 5.48 -12.88
N HIS A 109 -15.60 6.76 -13.28
CA HIS A 109 -14.42 7.28 -13.99
C HIS A 109 -13.14 7.27 -13.12
N MET A 110 -13.28 7.45 -11.80
CA MET A 110 -12.17 7.38 -10.86
C MET A 110 -11.66 5.94 -10.76
N TRP A 111 -12.58 4.98 -10.66
CA TRP A 111 -12.24 3.55 -10.70
C TRP A 111 -11.56 3.16 -12.01
N CYS A 112 -12.08 3.61 -13.16
CA CYS A 112 -11.41 3.36 -14.44
C CYS A 112 -9.95 3.85 -14.42
N SER A 113 -9.71 5.04 -13.86
CA SER A 113 -8.34 5.57 -13.73
C SER A 113 -7.50 4.74 -12.76
N ILE A 114 -8.01 4.42 -11.57
CA ILE A 114 -7.29 3.62 -10.56
C ILE A 114 -6.95 2.24 -11.12
N SER A 115 -7.93 1.53 -11.67
CA SER A 115 -7.76 0.20 -12.25
C SER A 115 -6.77 0.20 -13.41
N ALA A 116 -6.75 1.24 -14.25
CA ALA A 116 -5.76 1.37 -15.33
C ALA A 116 -4.33 1.46 -14.77
N TYR A 117 -4.12 2.24 -13.72
CA TYR A 117 -2.82 2.35 -13.06
C TYR A 117 -2.41 1.05 -12.34
N ILE A 118 -3.34 0.38 -11.66
CA ILE A 118 -3.09 -0.92 -11.02
C ILE A 118 -2.63 -1.93 -12.07
N LYS A 119 -3.37 -2.09 -13.18
CA LYS A 119 -3.01 -3.03 -14.26
C LYS A 119 -1.64 -2.70 -14.86
N LYS A 120 -1.31 -1.42 -15.00
CA LYS A 120 0.00 -0.98 -15.51
C LYS A 120 1.14 -1.40 -14.57
N VAL A 121 0.96 -1.22 -13.26
CA VAL A 121 1.94 -1.63 -12.25
C VAL A 121 2.03 -3.16 -12.19
N ASP A 122 0.90 -3.85 -12.22
CA ASP A 122 0.84 -5.31 -12.19
C ASP A 122 1.57 -5.95 -13.37
N ALA A 123 1.37 -5.44 -14.59
CA ALA A 123 2.12 -5.89 -15.76
C ALA A 123 3.63 -5.69 -15.61
N ALA A 124 4.07 -4.61 -14.96
CA ALA A 124 5.49 -4.37 -14.70
C ALA A 124 6.04 -5.33 -13.62
N LEU A 125 5.27 -5.62 -12.57
CA LEU A 125 5.63 -6.61 -11.54
C LEU A 125 5.81 -8.00 -12.16
N GLN A 126 4.85 -8.44 -12.98
CA GLN A 126 4.93 -9.71 -13.68
C GLN A 126 6.12 -9.77 -14.64
N GLY A 127 6.41 -8.68 -15.37
CA GLY A 127 7.60 -8.58 -16.21
C GLY A 127 8.93 -8.68 -15.45
N CYS A 128 8.93 -8.37 -14.15
CA CYS A 128 10.07 -8.51 -13.26
C CYS A 128 10.07 -9.84 -12.47
N ASN A 129 9.15 -10.78 -12.76
CA ASN A 129 8.93 -12.01 -11.98
C ASN A 129 8.66 -11.77 -10.48
N LEU A 130 7.99 -10.67 -10.17
CA LEU A 130 7.56 -10.32 -8.80
C LEU A 130 6.09 -10.66 -8.59
N THR A 131 5.67 -10.76 -7.34
CA THR A 131 4.28 -11.05 -6.96
C THR A 131 3.33 -10.01 -7.59
N SER A 132 2.29 -10.50 -8.26
CA SER A 132 1.22 -9.69 -8.84
C SER A 132 0.41 -8.96 -7.77
N VAL A 133 -0.27 -7.89 -8.16
CA VAL A 133 -1.22 -7.19 -7.28
C VAL A 133 -2.40 -8.13 -6.98
N PRO A 134 -2.76 -8.37 -5.70
CA PRO A 134 -3.87 -9.24 -5.33
C PRO A 134 -5.21 -8.80 -5.93
N ASP A 135 -6.09 -9.77 -6.19
CA ASP A 135 -7.39 -9.52 -6.83
C ASP A 135 -8.30 -8.59 -6.02
N ASP A 136 -8.15 -8.59 -4.69
CA ASP A 136 -8.87 -7.72 -3.75
C ASP A 136 -8.68 -6.22 -4.01
N PHE A 137 -7.70 -5.83 -4.84
CA PHE A 137 -7.45 -4.44 -5.22
C PHE A 137 -8.19 -3.99 -6.48
N TYR A 138 -8.79 -4.92 -7.25
CA TYR A 138 -9.61 -4.56 -8.39
C TYR A 138 -11.07 -4.34 -7.95
N PRO A 139 -11.68 -3.19 -8.29
CA PRO A 139 -13.13 -3.06 -8.12
C PRO A 139 -13.83 -4.06 -9.02
N GLY A 140 -14.82 -4.78 -8.46
CA GLY A 140 -15.73 -5.66 -9.20
C GLY A 140 -16.70 -4.90 -10.10
#